data_AF-A0AAW0WY90-F1
#
_entry.id   AF-A0AAW0WY90-F1
#
_cell.length_a   1.000
_cell.length_b   1.000
_cell.length_c   1.000
_cell.angle_alpha   90.00
_cell.angle_beta   90.00
_cell.angle_gamma   90.00
#
_symmetry.space_group_name_H-M   'P 1'
#
loop_
_entity.id
_entity.type
_entity.pdbx_description
1 polymer ?
#
loop_
_entity_poly.entity_id
_entity_poly.type
_entity_poly.pdbx_seq_one_letter_code
_entity_poly.pdbx_strand_id
1 'polypeptide(L)'
;MHIGMSLSEVSWVLSGGQTCSWVSSFTFGRVSDLLIHHNFSSKLNTRRLMHLVGMIMVVASLCCIVLAGCHKWVVSTLLVLVMIGVSSTLSSFTLSPMDLAPNYAGTMSGLLGIGNISGFVAPIVTAEMVTKTGDWATSLLLTSGLYLLTGIIYMATVTTQVQDWNYYEDIDYSVINEHF
;
A
#
# COMPACT_ATOMS: atom_id res chain seq x y z
N MET A 1 27.88 -1.97 -4.21
CA MET A 1 27.81 -2.88 -3.04
C MET A 1 27.14 -4.19 -3.47
N HIS A 2 27.90 -5.23 -3.80
CA HIS A 2 27.32 -6.57 -4.04
C HIS A 2 27.21 -7.28 -2.70
N ILE A 3 25.99 -7.61 -2.25
CA ILE A 3 25.72 -8.18 -0.93
C ILE A 3 26.26 -9.63 -0.78
N GLY A 4 26.93 -10.18 -1.81
CA GLY A 4 27.60 -11.48 -1.75
C GLY A 4 26.64 -12.66 -1.50
N MET A 5 25.35 -12.46 -1.67
CA MET A 5 24.33 -13.51 -1.53
C MET A 5 24.28 -14.34 -2.81
N SER A 6 24.13 -15.65 -2.66
CA SER A 6 23.87 -16.54 -3.79
C SER A 6 22.46 -16.28 -4.35
N LEU A 7 22.21 -16.69 -5.59
CA LEU A 7 20.88 -16.55 -6.21
C LEU A 7 19.79 -17.28 -5.40
N SER A 8 20.10 -18.47 -4.87
CA SER A 8 19.20 -19.21 -4.00
C SER A 8 18.94 -18.49 -2.68
N GLU A 9 19.94 -17.77 -2.16
CA GLU A 9 19.78 -16.96 -0.96
C GLU A 9 18.78 -15.82 -1.15
N VAL A 10 18.88 -15.11 -2.26
CA VAL A 10 17.94 -14.04 -2.64
C VAL A 10 16.52 -14.60 -2.81
N SER A 11 16.39 -15.75 -3.48
CA SER A 11 15.08 -16.36 -3.74
C SER A 11 14.34 -16.72 -2.45
N TRP A 12 14.99 -17.33 -1.46
CA TRP A 12 14.30 -17.68 -0.22
C TRP A 12 13.88 -16.44 0.58
N VAL A 13 14.67 -15.35 0.56
CA VAL A 13 14.30 -14.09 1.24
C VAL A 13 13.05 -13.49 0.62
N LEU A 14 12.97 -13.45 -0.71
CA LEU A 14 11.81 -12.89 -1.42
C LEU A 14 10.56 -13.74 -1.22
N SER A 15 10.68 -15.06 -1.36
CA SER A 15 9.56 -15.98 -1.12
C SER A 15 9.10 -15.94 0.33
N GLY A 16 10.03 -16.00 1.29
CA GLY A 16 9.73 -15.93 2.72
C GLY A 16 9.08 -14.59 3.10
N GLY A 17 9.59 -13.48 2.55
CA GLY A 17 9.00 -12.15 2.70
C GLY A 17 7.56 -12.10 2.19
N GLN A 18 7.31 -12.63 0.99
CA GLN A 18 5.97 -12.67 0.44
C GLN A 18 5.02 -13.53 1.28
N THR A 19 5.45 -14.71 1.75
CA THR A 19 4.64 -15.55 2.63
C THR A 19 4.31 -14.81 3.94
N CYS A 20 5.28 -14.12 4.54
CA CYS A 20 5.05 -13.29 5.73
C CYS A 20 4.03 -12.18 5.46
N SER A 21 4.07 -11.55 4.29
CA SER A 21 3.08 -10.55 3.87
C SER A 21 1.67 -11.10 3.72
N TRP A 22 1.50 -12.31 3.20
CA TRP A 22 0.19 -12.96 3.10
C TRP A 22 -0.37 -13.24 4.49
N VAL A 23 0.43 -13.83 5.37
CA VAL A 23 0.03 -14.10 6.75
C VAL A 23 -0.31 -12.79 7.48
N SER A 24 0.52 -11.76 7.34
CA SER A 24 0.28 -10.47 7.99
C SER A 24 -1.00 -9.80 7.50
N SER A 25 -1.33 -9.90 6.20
CA SER A 25 -2.58 -9.36 5.64
C SER A 25 -3.82 -9.90 6.36
N PHE A 26 -3.86 -11.20 6.66
CA PHE A 26 -4.96 -11.79 7.43
C PHE A 26 -5.00 -11.25 8.86
N THR A 27 -3.84 -11.08 9.50
CA THR A 27 -3.78 -10.53 10.86
C THR A 27 -4.25 -9.08 10.93
N PHE A 28 -3.79 -8.23 10.01
CA PHE A 28 -4.23 -6.82 9.94
C PHE A 28 -5.72 -6.70 9.60
N GLY A 29 -6.23 -7.56 8.71
CA GLY A 29 -7.67 -7.66 8.45
C GLY A 29 -8.46 -7.97 9.71
N ARG A 30 -8.07 -9.02 10.46
CA ARG A 30 -8.73 -9.38 11.72
C ARG A 30 -8.64 -8.28 12.77
N VAL A 31 -7.48 -7.65 12.92
CA VAL A 31 -7.30 -6.53 13.86
C VAL A 31 -8.19 -5.35 13.47
N SER A 32 -8.26 -5.00 12.19
CA SER A 32 -9.15 -3.96 11.67
C SER A 32 -10.61 -4.27 11.96
N ASP A 33 -11.05 -5.50 11.69
CA ASP A 33 -12.44 -5.91 11.93
C ASP A 33 -12.79 -5.88 13.42
N LEU A 34 -11.88 -6.31 14.30
CA LEU A 34 -12.07 -6.26 15.75
C LEU A 34 -12.17 -4.81 16.27
N LEU A 35 -11.31 -3.91 15.79
CA LEU A 35 -11.34 -2.49 16.14
C LEU A 35 -12.69 -1.83 15.80
N ILE A 36 -13.25 -2.20 14.65
CA ILE A 36 -14.53 -1.69 14.18
C ILE A 36 -15.70 -2.36 14.91
N HIS A 37 -15.69 -3.69 15.03
CA HIS A 37 -16.79 -4.46 15.63
C HIS A 37 -16.99 -4.15 17.11
N HIS A 38 -15.91 -3.96 17.86
CA HIS A 38 -15.99 -3.58 19.28
C HIS A 38 -16.22 -2.08 19.50
N ASN A 39 -16.47 -1.30 18.44
CA ASN A 39 -16.64 0.17 18.48
C ASN A 39 -15.45 0.90 19.15
N PHE A 40 -14.25 0.32 19.14
CA PHE A 40 -13.05 1.00 19.64
C PHE A 40 -12.61 2.14 18.73
N SER A 41 -12.93 2.07 17.43
CA SER A 41 -12.58 3.10 16.46
C SER A 41 -13.59 3.16 15.30
N SER A 42 -13.81 4.37 14.78
CA SER A 42 -14.54 4.55 13.52
C SER A 42 -13.79 3.89 12.36
N LYS A 43 -14.51 3.49 11.30
CA LYS A 43 -13.91 2.94 10.07
C LYS A 43 -12.78 3.83 9.56
N LEU A 44 -13.03 5.14 9.47
CA LEU A 44 -12.04 6.14 9.02
C LEU A 44 -10.75 6.10 9.86
N ASN A 45 -10.88 6.12 11.18
CA ASN A 45 -9.73 6.12 12.08
C ASN A 45 -8.97 4.79 12.01
N THR A 46 -9.68 3.68 11.82
CA THR A 46 -9.08 2.36 11.65
C THR A 46 -8.28 2.30 10.34
N ARG A 47 -8.82 2.81 9.22
CA ARG A 47 -8.08 2.91 7.95
C ARG A 47 -6.83 3.78 8.07
N ARG A 48 -6.94 4.94 8.73
CA ARG A 48 -5.80 5.83 8.98
C ARG A 48 -4.74 5.16 9.85
N LEU A 49 -5.15 4.47 10.91
CA LEU A 49 -4.24 3.77 11.82
C LEU A 49 -3.48 2.64 11.12
N MET A 50 -4.19 1.77 10.39
CA MET A 50 -3.57 0.66 9.67
C MET A 50 -2.60 1.15 8.59
N HIS A 51 -2.95 2.25 7.92
CA HIS A 51 -2.05 2.89 6.94
C HIS A 51 -0.83 3.52 7.64
N LEU A 52 -1.03 4.22 8.75
CA LEU A 52 0.05 4.86 9.52
C LEU A 52 1.06 3.82 10.05
N VAL A 53 0.58 2.71 10.62
CA VAL A 53 1.45 1.61 11.12
C VAL A 53 2.29 1.03 9.98
N GLY A 54 1.66 0.75 8.83
CA GLY A 54 2.38 0.26 7.65
C GLY A 54 3.40 1.27 7.12
N MET A 55 3.01 2.54 7.03
CA MET A 55 3.87 3.63 6.58
C MET A 55 5.12 3.78 7.43
N ILE A 56 4.96 3.86 8.75
CA ILE A 56 6.09 3.98 9.67
C ILE A 56 7.00 2.77 9.55
N MET A 57 6.45 1.56 9.48
CA MET A 57 7.25 0.34 9.38
C MET A 57 8.06 0.26 8.08
N VAL A 58 7.47 0.63 6.94
CA VAL A 58 8.19 0.65 5.65
C VAL A 58 9.28 1.72 5.65
N VAL A 59 8.95 2.96 6.04
CA VAL A 59 9.90 4.09 6.06
C VAL A 59 11.06 3.82 7.01
N ALA A 60 10.77 3.35 8.23
CA ALA A 60 11.80 3.00 9.20
C ALA A 60 12.70 1.87 8.69
N SER A 61 12.11 0.81 8.12
CA SER A 61 12.88 -0.33 7.61
C SER A 61 13.77 0.07 6.43
N LEU A 62 13.27 0.87 5.49
CA LEU A 62 14.06 1.38 4.36
C LEU A 62 15.22 2.26 4.82
N CYS A 63 14.99 3.16 5.77
CA CYS A 63 16.06 3.98 6.35
C CYS A 63 17.09 3.12 7.11
N CYS A 64 16.65 2.10 7.84
CA CYS A 64 17.55 1.16 8.53
C CYS A 64 18.38 0.32 7.55
N ILE A 65 17.85 -0.05 6.37
CA ILE A 65 18.61 -0.80 5.35
C ILE A 65 19.81 0.02 4.87
N VAL A 66 19.63 1.33 4.68
CA VAL A 66 20.72 2.23 4.28
C VAL A 66 21.83 2.30 5.33
N LEU A 67 21.47 2.18 6.60
CA LEU A 67 22.42 2.19 7.73
C LEU A 67 23.03 0.82 8.04
N ALA A 68 22.41 -0.28 7.60
CA ALA A 68 22.78 -1.65 7.98
C ALA A 68 24.10 -2.14 7.35
N GLY A 69 24.65 -1.42 6.37
CA GLY A 69 25.94 -1.77 5.76
C GLY A 69 25.94 -3.16 5.10
N CYS A 70 27.04 -3.92 5.26
CA CYS A 70 27.24 -5.23 4.61
C CYS A 70 26.60 -6.42 5.36
N HIS A 71 25.78 -6.21 6.38
CA HIS A 71 25.20 -7.31 7.15
C HIS A 71 24.01 -7.95 6.43
N LYS A 72 24.29 -8.96 5.60
CA LYS A 72 23.28 -9.63 4.76
C LYS A 72 22.01 -10.06 5.50
N TRP A 73 22.14 -10.68 6.67
CA TRP A 73 20.99 -11.15 7.47
C TRP A 73 20.11 -10.00 7.99
N VAL A 74 20.73 -8.88 8.41
CA VAL A 74 20.00 -7.70 8.88
C VAL A 74 19.20 -7.10 7.74
N VAL A 75 19.82 -6.92 6.57
CA VAL A 75 19.15 -6.40 5.36
C VAL A 75 17.99 -7.32 4.95
N SER A 76 18.18 -8.64 4.95
CA SER A 76 17.10 -9.60 4.64
C SER A 76 15.92 -9.46 5.61
N THR A 77 16.15 -9.36 6.92
CA THR A 77 15.07 -9.20 7.89
C THR A 77 14.32 -7.87 7.72
N LEU A 78 15.04 -6.77 7.44
CA LEU A 78 14.43 -5.47 7.18
C LEU A 78 13.60 -5.47 5.90
N LEU A 79 14.04 -6.17 4.85
CA LEU A 79 13.26 -6.35 3.62
C LEU A 79 11.96 -7.12 3.89
N VAL A 80 11.98 -8.14 4.75
CA VAL A 80 10.76 -8.84 5.17
C VAL A 80 9.82 -7.89 5.94
N LEU A 81 10.35 -7.04 6.83
CA LEU A 81 9.56 -6.03 7.53
C LEU A 81 8.91 -5.00 6.58
N VAL A 82 9.62 -4.59 5.52
CA VAL A 82 9.03 -3.75 4.46
C VAL A 82 7.83 -4.45 3.85
N MET A 83 7.94 -5.74 3.49
CA MET A 83 6.85 -6.48 2.87
C MET A 83 5.63 -6.60 3.81
N ILE A 84 5.87 -6.81 5.11
CA ILE A 84 4.79 -6.82 6.12
C ILE A 84 4.12 -5.43 6.21
N GLY A 85 4.90 -4.36 6.11
CA GLY A 85 4.39 -2.98 6.20
C GLY A 85 3.54 -2.61 5.00
N VAL A 86 3.97 -3.03 3.80
CA VAL A 86 3.18 -2.92 2.57
C VAL A 86 1.83 -3.62 2.72
N SER A 87 1.78 -4.83 3.30
CA SER A 87 0.51 -5.53 3.56
C SER A 87 -0.45 -4.72 4.45
N SER A 88 0.07 -4.07 5.51
CA SER A 88 -0.74 -3.22 6.38
C SER A 88 -1.35 -2.05 5.60
N THR A 89 -0.54 -1.36 4.78
CA THR A 89 -1.06 -0.25 3.95
C THR A 89 -2.08 -0.71 2.92
N LEU A 90 -1.84 -1.87 2.30
CA LEU A 90 -2.72 -2.46 1.30
C LEU A 90 -4.09 -2.80 1.91
N SER A 91 -4.11 -3.35 3.13
CA SER A 91 -5.36 -3.68 3.85
C SER A 91 -6.26 -2.45 4.10
N SER A 92 -5.68 -1.25 4.15
CA SER A 92 -6.44 -0.01 4.33
C SER A 92 -6.98 0.52 3.00
N PHE A 93 -6.15 0.47 1.97
CA PHE A 93 -6.45 1.02 0.66
C PHE A 93 -7.45 0.16 -0.14
N THR A 94 -7.32 -1.17 -0.12
CA THR A 94 -8.15 -2.08 -0.95
C THR A 94 -9.63 -2.02 -0.62
N LEU A 95 -9.98 -1.64 0.60
CA LEU A 95 -11.36 -1.51 1.06
C LEU A 95 -11.94 -0.11 0.80
N SER A 96 -11.09 0.87 0.45
CA SER A 96 -11.51 2.25 0.24
C SER A 96 -12.56 2.41 -0.89
N PRO A 97 -12.48 1.71 -2.04
CA PRO A 97 -13.53 1.78 -3.07
C PRO A 97 -14.90 1.29 -2.58
N MET A 98 -14.92 0.24 -1.75
CA MET A 98 -16.14 -0.30 -1.17
C MET A 98 -16.72 0.63 -0.11
N ASP A 99 -15.84 1.30 0.65
CA ASP A 99 -16.24 2.29 1.66
C ASP A 99 -16.79 3.59 1.01
N LEU A 100 -16.32 3.98 -0.18
CA LEU A 100 -16.75 5.22 -0.88
C LEU A 100 -18.00 5.05 -1.76
N ALA A 101 -18.01 4.05 -2.63
CA ALA A 101 -19.11 3.85 -3.57
C ALA A 101 -19.35 2.36 -3.83
N PRO A 102 -20.09 1.67 -2.95
CA PRO A 102 -20.34 0.23 -3.07
C PRO A 102 -20.96 -0.19 -4.42
N ASN A 103 -21.83 0.64 -5.01
CA ASN A 103 -22.46 0.35 -6.31
C ASN A 103 -21.47 0.45 -7.49
N TYR A 104 -20.43 1.28 -7.34
CA TYR A 104 -19.39 1.51 -8.35
C TYR A 104 -18.02 0.95 -7.94
N ALA A 105 -17.96 0.08 -6.93
CA ALA A 105 -16.71 -0.39 -6.33
C ALA A 105 -15.81 -1.09 -7.36
N GLY A 106 -16.40 -1.84 -8.31
CA GLY A 106 -15.68 -2.47 -9.41
C GLY A 106 -15.01 -1.45 -10.35
N THR A 107 -15.76 -0.44 -10.79
CA THR A 107 -15.25 0.64 -11.66
C THR A 107 -14.17 1.45 -10.95
N MET A 108 -14.38 1.83 -9.69
CA MET A 108 -13.38 2.53 -8.88
C MET A 108 -12.09 1.71 -8.74
N SER A 109 -12.21 0.42 -8.43
CA SER A 109 -11.05 -0.48 -8.30
C SER A 109 -10.31 -0.63 -9.63
N GLY A 110 -11.03 -0.67 -10.74
CA GLY A 110 -10.45 -0.65 -12.09
C GLY A 110 -9.63 0.62 -12.36
N LEU A 111 -10.17 1.79 -11.98
CA LEU A 111 -9.47 3.07 -12.14
C LEU A 111 -8.19 3.12 -11.28
N LEU A 112 -8.24 2.62 -10.06
CA LEU A 112 -7.06 2.50 -9.19
C LEU A 112 -5.97 1.60 -9.82
N GLY A 113 -6.35 0.65 -10.69
CA GLY A 113 -5.44 -0.19 -11.43
C GLY A 113 -4.46 0.55 -12.34
N ILE A 114 -4.76 1.79 -12.76
CA ILE A 114 -3.83 2.65 -13.50
C ILE A 114 -2.54 2.91 -12.68
N GLY A 115 -2.64 2.89 -11.34
CA GLY A 115 -1.49 3.00 -10.45
C GLY A 115 -0.42 1.92 -10.67
N ASN A 116 -0.77 0.78 -11.24
CA ASN A 116 0.18 -0.32 -11.51
C ASN A 116 1.24 0.04 -12.56
N ILE A 117 1.03 1.10 -13.36
CA ILE A 117 2.03 1.63 -14.29
C ILE A 117 3.31 2.04 -13.53
N SER A 118 3.18 2.47 -12.28
CA SER A 118 4.33 2.79 -11.42
C SER A 118 5.29 1.60 -11.24
N GLY A 119 4.78 0.36 -11.30
CA GLY A 119 5.60 -0.86 -11.23
C GLY A 119 6.53 -1.05 -12.42
N PHE A 120 6.22 -0.45 -13.57
CA PHE A 120 7.11 -0.42 -14.74
C PHE A 120 8.12 0.73 -14.66
N VAL A 121 7.69 1.89 -14.15
CA VAL A 121 8.53 3.09 -14.07
C VAL A 121 9.59 2.97 -12.96
N ALA A 122 9.23 2.41 -11.81
CA ALA A 122 10.10 2.36 -10.63
C ALA A 122 11.45 1.63 -10.86
N PRO A 123 11.52 0.46 -11.54
CA PRO A 123 12.79 -0.19 -11.84
C PRO A 123 13.68 0.63 -12.79
N ILE A 124 13.10 1.31 -13.78
CA ILE A 124 13.85 2.15 -14.73
C ILE A 124 14.52 3.31 -14.00
N VAL A 125 13.75 4.03 -13.18
CA VAL A 125 14.28 5.14 -12.38
C VAL A 125 15.35 4.65 -11.41
N THR A 126 15.11 3.51 -10.74
CA THR A 126 16.07 2.92 -9.80
C THR A 126 17.38 2.52 -10.50
N ALA A 127 17.30 1.91 -11.69
CA ALA A 127 18.47 1.50 -12.46
C ALA A 127 19.32 2.70 -12.90
N GLU A 128 18.68 3.75 -13.40
CA GLU A 128 19.36 5.01 -13.78
C GLU A 128 20.02 5.68 -12.58
N MET A 129 19.34 5.73 -11.43
CA MET A 129 19.92 6.30 -10.20
C MET A 129 21.14 5.52 -9.75
N VAL A 130 21.04 4.20 -9.64
CA VAL A 130 22.15 3.34 -9.21
C VAL A 130 23.35 3.46 -10.16
N THR A 131 23.10 3.59 -11.46
CA THR A 131 24.17 3.77 -12.46
C THR A 131 24.90 5.12 -12.27
N LYS A 132 24.19 6.19 -11.91
CA LYS A 132 24.76 7.52 -11.69
C LYS A 132 25.47 7.68 -10.34
N THR A 133 24.87 7.18 -9.26
CA THR A 133 25.42 7.35 -7.90
C THR A 133 26.34 6.21 -7.48
N GLY A 134 26.32 5.06 -8.16
CA GLY A 134 27.10 3.87 -7.80
C GLY A 134 26.62 3.16 -6.53
N ASP A 135 25.51 3.62 -5.95
CA ASP A 135 24.96 3.13 -4.69
C ASP A 135 23.42 3.04 -4.75
N TRP A 136 22.89 2.08 -3.99
CA TRP A 136 21.46 1.80 -3.83
C TRP A 136 20.82 2.63 -2.72
N ALA A 137 21.61 3.23 -1.83
CA ALA A 137 21.06 4.04 -0.74
C ALA A 137 20.21 5.20 -1.23
N THR A 138 20.61 5.88 -2.31
CA THR A 138 19.90 7.04 -2.86
C THR A 138 18.53 6.68 -3.40
N SER A 139 18.37 5.54 -4.09
CA SER A 139 17.08 5.07 -4.59
C SER A 139 16.18 4.56 -3.47
N LEU A 140 16.73 3.92 -2.43
CA LEU A 140 15.98 3.49 -1.25
C LEU A 140 15.48 4.69 -0.42
N LEU A 141 16.31 5.73 -0.24
CA LEU A 141 15.90 6.96 0.44
C LEU A 141 14.83 7.73 -0.35
N LEU A 142 14.96 7.79 -1.68
CA LEU A 142 13.92 8.36 -2.54
C LEU A 142 12.59 7.60 -2.38
N THR A 143 12.65 6.27 -2.40
CA THR A 143 11.47 5.41 -2.21
C THR A 143 10.81 5.65 -0.85
N SER A 144 11.62 5.73 0.22
CA SER A 144 11.16 6.07 1.57
C SER A 144 10.45 7.43 1.62
N GLY A 145 11.04 8.46 1.00
CA GLY A 145 10.44 9.79 0.92
C GLY A 145 9.12 9.82 0.13
N LEU A 146 9.06 9.14 -1.01
CA LEU A 146 7.83 9.00 -1.80
C LEU A 146 6.75 8.27 -1.02
N TYR A 147 7.09 7.18 -0.32
CA TYR A 147 6.16 6.41 0.48
C TYR A 147 5.56 7.25 1.63
N LEU A 148 6.41 8.04 2.30
CA LEU A 148 5.97 8.97 3.35
C LEU A 148 5.05 10.06 2.79
N LEU A 149 5.42 10.68 1.66
CA LEU A 149 4.63 11.73 1.02
C LEU A 149 3.25 11.20 0.61
N THR A 150 3.19 10.08 -0.10
CA THR A 150 1.93 9.47 -0.53
C THR A 150 1.09 9.03 0.67
N GLY A 151 1.71 8.49 1.72
CA GLY A 151 1.00 8.10 2.94
C GLY A 151 0.39 9.29 3.69
N ILE A 152 1.09 10.43 3.75
CA ILE A 152 0.54 11.67 4.32
C ILE A 152 -0.65 12.17 3.50
N ILE A 153 -0.53 12.19 2.17
CA ILE A 153 -1.63 12.58 1.27
C ILE A 153 -2.82 11.65 1.46
N TYR A 154 -2.61 10.34 1.56
CA TYR A 154 -3.66 9.37 1.80
C TYR A 154 -4.35 9.63 3.14
N MET A 155 -3.60 9.83 4.23
CA MET A 155 -4.20 10.11 5.54
C MET A 155 -5.02 11.40 5.55
N ALA A 156 -4.59 12.43 4.82
CA ALA A 156 -5.31 13.69 4.71
C ALA A 156 -6.60 13.58 3.88
N THR A 157 -6.59 12.79 2.80
CA THR A 157 -7.68 12.75 1.81
C THR A 157 -8.64 11.58 1.99
N VAL A 158 -8.26 10.53 2.72
CA VAL A 158 -9.13 9.35 2.90
C VAL A 158 -10.43 9.72 3.61
N THR A 159 -11.53 9.21 3.07
CA THR A 159 -12.87 9.26 3.66
C THR A 159 -13.49 7.86 3.66
N THR A 160 -14.46 7.62 4.53
CA THR A 160 -15.23 6.37 4.56
C THR A 160 -16.73 6.63 4.53
N GLN A 161 -17.12 7.83 4.10
CA GLN A 161 -18.51 8.19 3.87
C GLN A 161 -18.89 7.83 2.44
N VAL A 162 -20.07 7.25 2.27
CA VAL A 162 -20.62 6.95 0.95
C VAL A 162 -20.81 8.27 0.20
N GLN A 163 -20.32 8.33 -1.04
CA GLN A 163 -20.38 9.53 -1.85
C GLN A 163 -21.76 9.68 -2.50
N ASP A 164 -22.20 10.92 -2.75
CA ASP A 164 -23.57 11.21 -3.24
C ASP A 164 -23.86 10.56 -4.61
N TRP A 165 -22.84 10.48 -5.47
CA TRP A 165 -22.92 9.86 -6.80
C TRP A 165 -22.97 8.33 -6.76
N ASN A 166 -22.94 7.70 -5.58
CA ASN A 166 -23.07 6.25 -5.46
C ASN A 166 -24.46 5.74 -5.87
N TYR A 167 -25.49 6.56 -5.78
CA TYR A 167 -26.85 6.19 -6.19
C TYR A 167 -27.05 6.52 -7.67
N TYR A 168 -27.71 5.61 -8.41
CA TYR A 168 -28.17 5.93 -9.75
C TYR A 168 -29.20 7.06 -9.65
N GLU A 169 -29.12 8.08 -10.50
CA GLU A 169 -30.24 9.01 -10.66
C GLU A 169 -31.47 8.17 -11.03
N ASP A 170 -32.51 8.23 -10.20
CA ASP A 170 -33.81 7.64 -10.54
C ASP A 170 -34.23 8.22 -11.88
N ILE A 171 -34.38 7.37 -12.90
CA ILE A 171 -34.94 7.79 -14.18
C ILE A 171 -36.32 8.33 -13.87
N ASP A 172 -36.52 9.63 -14.08
CA ASP A 172 -37.81 10.27 -13.89
C ASP A 172 -38.80 9.69 -14.90
N TYR A 173 -39.58 8.69 -14.46
CA TYR A 173 -40.59 8.03 -15.29
C TYR A 173 -41.71 8.98 -15.73
N SER A 174 -41.80 10.20 -15.18
CA SER A 174 -42.72 11.22 -15.68
C SER A 174 -42.37 11.68 -17.10
N VAL A 175 -41.08 11.67 -17.46
CA VAL A 175 -40.59 12.06 -18.80
C VAL A 175 -40.91 10.99 -19.86
N ILE A 176 -41.03 9.73 -19.47
CA ILE A 176 -41.36 8.62 -20.38
C ILE A 176 -42.86 8.62 -20.71
N ASN A 177 -43.70 9.05 -19.77
CA ASN A 177 -45.16 9.05 -19.92
C ASN A 177 -45.69 10.29 -20.67
N GLU A 178 -44.88 11.29 -20.98
CA GLU A 178 -45.28 12.43 -21.83
C GLU A 178 -45.10 12.16 -23.34
N HIS A 179 -44.45 11.05 -23.70
CA HIS A 179 -44.14 10.70 -25.09
C HIS A 179 -44.96 9.52 -25.65
N PHE A 180 -46.03 9.11 -24.96
CA PHE A 180 -46.99 8.10 -25.41
C PHE A 180 -48.43 8.61 -25.39
#